data_AF-A0A382LRC0-F1
#
_entry.id   AF-A0A382LRC0-F1
#
_cell.length_a   1.000
_cell.length_b   1.000
_cell.length_c   1.000
_cell.angle_alpha   90.00
_cell.angle_beta   90.00
_cell.angle_gamma   90.00
#
_symmetry.space_group_name_H-M   'P 1'
#
loop_
_entity.id
_entity.type
_entity.pdbx_description
1 polymer ?
#
loop_
_entity_poly.entity_id
_entity_poly.type
_entity_poly.pdbx_seq_one_letter_code
_entity_poly.pdbx_strand_id
1 'polypeptide(L)'
;MSDKSQENNFESSNQLLLISAVYDNQKKSAVLKFYDPVSEEILLWDDKTGHKPYCYSRLSPEEIPATISDRDDVIDIKETKKIDMLQDKSIIVSKIIVKDPLAIGGTQTDKSIRNLIDTWESDIKYYENYLYDNLLIVGKYYKIENDKIIPQEVEISDETRLSLKNLLWGKLGDVSLPDKKQFEENVSQWANLLNQPIPKIKRISLDIEVDSDVGRIPDPKAAEKKVTAIGFESSDGLKQIFVLRQSGTDEGTNDLSPDIKITFYDEGKEKNMILDAFKIVQQYPLLITYNGDGFDLPYLYNRAERL
;
A
#
# COMPACT_ATOMS: atom_id res chain seq x y z
N MET A 1 -13.09 -6.14 9.24
CA MET A 1 -13.64 -5.32 8.14
C MET A 1 -14.31 -4.11 8.78
N SER A 2 -13.83 -2.90 8.51
CA SER A 2 -14.51 -1.70 8.98
C SER A 2 -15.73 -1.47 8.10
N ASP A 3 -16.92 -1.77 8.64
CA ASP A 3 -18.21 -1.25 8.17
C ASP A 3 -18.32 0.25 8.48
N LYS A 4 -17.38 1.03 7.96
CA LYS A 4 -17.57 2.46 7.77
C LYS A 4 -17.79 2.67 6.29
N SER A 5 -19.06 2.62 5.90
CA SER A 5 -19.59 3.41 4.80
C SER A 5 -19.49 4.90 5.18
N GLN A 6 -18.29 5.40 5.46
CA GLN A 6 -18.05 6.84 5.37
C GLN A 6 -18.06 7.11 3.87
N GLU A 7 -19.11 7.79 3.39
CA GLU A 7 -19.06 8.43 2.08
C GLU A 7 -17.78 9.25 2.04
N ASN A 8 -16.80 8.81 1.24
CA ASN A 8 -15.53 9.49 1.14
C ASN A 8 -15.79 10.88 0.57
N ASN A 9 -15.71 11.91 1.40
CA ASN A 9 -15.93 13.28 0.98
C ASN A 9 -14.65 13.85 0.35
N PHE A 10 -14.38 13.40 -0.88
CA PHE A 10 -13.26 13.89 -1.69
C PHE A 10 -13.39 15.37 -2.09
N GLU A 11 -14.59 15.95 -2.03
CA GLU A 11 -14.84 17.34 -2.45
C GLU A 11 -14.26 18.38 -1.49
N SER A 12 -14.05 17.99 -0.23
CA SER A 12 -13.56 18.89 0.81
C SER A 12 -12.03 19.09 0.79
N SER A 13 -11.26 18.19 0.15
CA SER A 13 -9.79 18.23 0.16
C SER A 13 -9.24 18.40 -1.24
N ASN A 14 -8.51 19.50 -1.43
CA ASN A 14 -7.81 19.78 -2.68
C ASN A 14 -6.47 19.06 -2.79
N GLN A 15 -5.96 18.36 -1.76
CA GLN A 15 -4.62 17.77 -1.77
C GLN A 15 -4.63 16.38 -1.13
N LEU A 16 -4.79 15.35 -1.95
CA LEU A 16 -4.84 13.95 -1.51
C LEU A 16 -3.55 13.23 -1.85
N LEU A 17 -2.84 12.73 -0.86
CA LEU A 17 -1.60 12.00 -1.07
C LEU A 17 -1.92 10.53 -1.35
N LEU A 18 -1.55 10.01 -2.52
CA LEU A 18 -1.68 8.57 -2.79
C LEU A 18 -0.66 7.80 -1.95
N ILE A 19 -1.08 7.00 -0.96
CA ILE A 19 -0.15 6.29 -0.07
C ILE A 19 0.02 4.81 -0.40
N SER A 20 -0.99 4.19 -1.00
CA SER A 20 -0.94 2.78 -1.42
C SER A 20 -2.11 2.46 -2.35
N ALA A 21 -2.03 1.29 -2.99
CA ALA A 21 -3.10 0.70 -3.77
C ALA A 21 -3.21 -0.78 -3.41
N VAL A 22 -4.43 -1.32 -3.48
CA VAL A 22 -4.71 -2.74 -3.26
C VAL A 22 -5.69 -3.25 -4.30
N TYR A 23 -5.81 -4.58 -4.41
CA TYR A 23 -6.89 -5.21 -5.16
C TYR A 23 -8.00 -5.63 -4.19
N ASP A 24 -9.23 -5.24 -4.47
CA ASP A 24 -10.40 -5.72 -3.74
C ASP A 24 -11.06 -6.88 -4.52
N ASN A 25 -11.04 -8.07 -3.94
CA ASN A 25 -11.57 -9.28 -4.56
C ASN A 25 -13.10 -9.31 -4.63
N GLN A 26 -13.81 -8.60 -3.74
CA GLN A 26 -15.27 -8.51 -3.77
C GLN A 26 -15.72 -7.55 -4.86
N LYS A 27 -15.06 -6.40 -4.98
CA LYS A 27 -15.34 -5.38 -6.01
C LYS A 27 -14.73 -5.72 -7.37
N LYS A 28 -13.74 -6.63 -7.40
CA LYS A 28 -12.99 -7.03 -8.61
C LYS A 28 -12.33 -5.82 -9.30
N SER A 29 -11.77 -4.92 -8.50
CA SER A 29 -11.18 -3.65 -8.95
C SER A 29 -10.00 -3.23 -8.06
N ALA A 30 -9.19 -2.30 -8.59
CA ALA A 30 -8.17 -1.64 -7.79
C ALA A 30 -8.82 -0.64 -6.83
N VAL A 31 -8.27 -0.53 -5.62
CA VAL A 31 -8.67 0.46 -4.61
C VAL A 31 -7.45 1.26 -4.22
N LEU A 32 -7.50 2.56 -4.47
CA LEU A 32 -6.47 3.50 -4.08
C LEU A 32 -6.74 4.02 -2.67
N LYS A 33 -5.67 4.17 -1.87
CA LYS A 33 -5.74 4.75 -0.54
C LYS A 33 -5.08 6.12 -0.57
N PHE A 34 -5.88 7.14 -0.34
CA PHE A 34 -5.42 8.52 -0.26
C PHE A 34 -5.38 8.98 1.19
N TYR A 35 -4.27 9.56 1.62
CA TYR A 35 -4.21 10.30 2.87
C TYR A 35 -4.62 11.74 2.63
N ASP A 36 -5.62 12.21 3.39
CA ASP A 36 -6.00 13.61 3.41
C ASP A 36 -5.32 14.34 4.58
N PRO A 37 -4.41 15.30 4.32
CA PRO A 37 -3.73 16.04 5.37
C PRO A 37 -4.65 16.98 6.16
N VAL A 38 -5.85 17.29 5.67
CA VAL A 38 -6.81 18.17 6.38
C VAL A 38 -7.60 17.39 7.43
N SER A 39 -8.21 16.27 7.04
CA SER A 39 -8.94 15.39 7.97
C SER A 39 -8.03 14.45 8.76
N GLU A 40 -6.79 14.25 8.30
CA GLU A 40 -5.85 13.25 8.80
C GLU A 40 -6.35 11.79 8.67
N GLU A 41 -7.22 11.51 7.69
CA GLU A 41 -7.82 10.19 7.46
C GLU A 41 -7.34 9.53 6.16
N ILE A 42 -7.57 8.22 6.03
CA ILE A 42 -7.41 7.47 4.78
C ILE A 42 -8.75 7.38 4.05
N LEU A 43 -8.81 7.94 2.85
CA LEU A 43 -9.93 7.86 1.94
C LEU A 43 -9.69 6.74 0.90
N LEU A 44 -10.72 5.93 0.66
CA LEU A 44 -10.65 4.80 -0.27
C LEU A 44 -11.32 5.14 -1.61
N TRP A 45 -10.58 5.14 -2.70
CA TRP A 45 -11.13 5.38 -4.02
C TRP A 45 -11.12 4.08 -4.83
N ASP A 46 -12.32 3.61 -5.20
CA ASP A 46 -12.48 2.42 -6.03
C ASP A 46 -12.32 2.77 -7.50
N ASP A 47 -11.65 1.90 -8.27
CA ASP A 47 -11.52 2.08 -9.72
C ASP A 47 -12.87 2.14 -10.44
N LYS A 48 -13.05 3.17 -11.25
CA LYS A 48 -14.23 3.44 -12.09
C LYS A 48 -13.92 3.33 -13.59
N THR A 49 -12.67 3.06 -13.97
CA THR A 49 -12.24 2.99 -15.38
C THR A 49 -12.60 1.66 -16.05
N GLY A 50 -12.88 0.63 -15.24
CA GLY A 50 -13.14 -0.73 -15.73
C GLY A 50 -11.85 -1.43 -16.15
N HIS A 51 -10.70 -1.02 -15.62
CA HIS A 51 -9.42 -1.69 -15.85
C HIS A 51 -9.52 -3.16 -15.43
N LYS A 52 -8.83 -4.03 -16.18
CA LYS A 52 -8.82 -5.46 -15.96
C LYS A 52 -7.41 -6.00 -15.99
N PRO A 53 -7.11 -7.04 -15.19
CA PRO A 53 -5.81 -7.69 -15.23
C PRO A 53 -5.54 -8.25 -16.62
N TYR A 54 -4.29 -8.19 -17.05
CA TYR A 54 -3.86 -8.80 -18.31
C TYR A 54 -2.41 -9.27 -18.25
N CYS A 55 -2.05 -10.10 -19.22
CA CYS A 55 -0.66 -10.36 -19.59
C CYS A 55 -0.52 -10.33 -21.12
N TYR A 56 0.72 -10.41 -21.62
CA TYR A 56 0.99 -10.50 -23.05
C TYR A 56 1.58 -11.86 -23.43
N SER A 57 1.36 -12.29 -24.67
CA SER A 57 2.07 -13.41 -25.28
C SER A 57 2.53 -13.03 -26.69
N ARG A 58 3.63 -13.64 -27.14
CA ARG A 58 4.12 -13.49 -28.53
C ARG A 58 3.34 -14.33 -29.53
N LEU A 59 2.54 -15.28 -29.06
CA LEU A 59 1.60 -16.03 -29.89
C LEU A 59 0.54 -15.07 -30.44
N SER A 60 0.13 -15.27 -31.69
CA SER A 60 -1.07 -14.62 -32.21
C SER A 60 -2.32 -15.15 -31.51
N PRO A 61 -3.47 -14.45 -31.57
CA PRO A 61 -4.69 -14.90 -30.90
C PRO A 61 -5.14 -16.30 -31.32
N GLU A 62 -4.90 -16.68 -32.58
CA GLU A 62 -5.25 -18.00 -33.14
C GLU A 62 -4.30 -19.11 -32.66
N GLU A 63 -3.06 -18.76 -32.29
CA GLU A 63 -2.06 -19.70 -31.79
C GLU A 63 -2.17 -19.93 -30.28
N ILE A 64 -2.94 -19.10 -29.56
CA ILE A 64 -3.17 -19.31 -28.13
C ILE A 64 -4.00 -20.60 -27.94
N PRO A 65 -3.52 -21.56 -27.12
CA PRO A 65 -4.20 -22.84 -26.95
C PRO A 65 -5.65 -22.70 -26.47
N ALA A 66 -6.53 -23.59 -26.94
CA ALA A 66 -7.92 -23.72 -26.50
C ALA A 66 -8.06 -23.86 -24.97
N THR A 67 -7.06 -24.48 -24.33
CA THR A 67 -6.99 -24.59 -22.86
C THR A 67 -6.88 -23.25 -22.14
N ILE A 68 -6.55 -22.17 -22.86
CA ILE A 68 -6.54 -20.79 -22.38
C ILE A 68 -7.69 -20.00 -23.00
N SER A 69 -7.84 -20.00 -24.33
CA SER A 69 -8.85 -19.16 -25.01
C SER A 69 -10.28 -19.48 -24.63
N ASP A 70 -10.57 -20.74 -24.29
CA ASP A 70 -11.93 -21.20 -23.99
C ASP A 70 -12.25 -21.13 -22.48
N ARG A 71 -11.32 -20.59 -21.67
CA ARG A 71 -11.53 -20.42 -20.23
C ARG A 71 -12.58 -19.35 -19.97
N ASP A 72 -13.42 -19.62 -18.98
CA ASP A 72 -14.47 -18.69 -18.54
C ASP A 72 -13.91 -17.43 -17.87
N ASP A 73 -12.70 -17.50 -17.31
CA ASP A 73 -12.01 -16.37 -16.68
C ASP A 73 -11.16 -15.52 -17.63
N VAL A 74 -11.04 -15.92 -18.91
CA VAL A 74 -10.51 -15.09 -19.99
C VAL A 74 -11.65 -14.27 -20.60
N ILE A 75 -11.49 -12.95 -20.62
CA ILE A 75 -12.50 -12.01 -21.13
C ILE A 75 -12.30 -11.79 -22.63
N ASP A 76 -11.06 -11.54 -23.03
CA ASP A 76 -10.72 -11.15 -24.40
C ASP A 76 -9.24 -11.42 -24.68
N ILE A 77 -8.94 -11.70 -25.95
CA ILE A 77 -7.58 -11.88 -26.45
C ILE A 77 -7.47 -11.03 -27.70
N LYS A 78 -6.68 -9.95 -27.63
CA LYS A 78 -6.56 -8.99 -28.72
C LYS A 78 -5.11 -8.71 -29.09
N GLU A 79 -4.84 -8.56 -30.37
CA GLU A 79 -3.53 -8.08 -30.82
C GLU A 79 -3.30 -6.63 -30.40
N THR A 80 -2.07 -6.34 -29.98
CA THR A 80 -1.61 -4.99 -29.71
C THR A 80 -0.14 -4.82 -30.09
N LYS A 81 0.26 -3.57 -30.30
CA LYS A 81 1.65 -3.21 -30.57
C LYS A 81 2.37 -2.88 -29.27
N LYS A 82 3.57 -3.45 -29.11
CA LYS A 82 4.54 -3.11 -28.06
C LYS A 82 5.89 -2.80 -28.69
N ILE A 83 6.80 -2.25 -27.90
CA ILE A 83 8.18 -2.02 -28.32
C ILE A 83 9.04 -3.11 -27.68
N ASP A 84 9.78 -3.85 -28.51
CA ASP A 84 10.85 -4.72 -28.04
C ASP A 84 12.07 -3.84 -27.74
N MET A 85 12.30 -3.56 -26.45
CA MET A 85 13.34 -2.66 -25.99
C MET A 85 14.77 -3.17 -26.30
N LEU A 86 14.95 -4.47 -26.57
CA LEU A 86 16.26 -5.03 -26.91
C LEU A 86 16.61 -4.81 -28.38
N GLN A 87 15.59 -4.85 -29.25
CA GLN A 87 15.76 -4.74 -30.70
C GLN A 87 15.34 -3.37 -31.25
N ASP A 88 14.86 -2.49 -30.37
CA ASP A 88 14.34 -1.16 -30.69
C ASP A 88 13.34 -1.17 -31.85
N LYS A 89 12.40 -2.13 -31.79
CA LYS A 89 11.41 -2.33 -32.86
C LYS A 89 10.01 -2.56 -32.31
N SER A 90 9.01 -2.12 -33.05
CA SER A 90 7.63 -2.47 -32.74
C SER A 90 7.38 -3.94 -33.06
N ILE A 91 6.78 -4.65 -32.10
CA ILE A 91 6.33 -6.03 -32.24
C ILE A 91 4.82 -6.11 -32.00
N ILE A 92 4.18 -7.10 -32.63
CA ILE A 92 2.78 -7.45 -32.37
C ILE A 92 2.78 -8.55 -31.32
N VAL A 93 1.94 -8.40 -30.31
CA VAL A 93 1.72 -9.37 -29.23
C VAL A 93 0.24 -9.50 -28.95
N SER A 94 -0.20 -10.65 -28.45
CA SER A 94 -1.56 -10.83 -27.94
C SER A 94 -1.65 -10.35 -26.51
N LYS A 95 -2.62 -9.46 -26.22
CA LYS A 95 -3.02 -9.04 -24.88
C LYS A 95 -4.15 -9.95 -24.40
N ILE A 96 -3.89 -10.77 -23.40
CA ILE A 96 -4.86 -11.67 -22.78
C ILE A 96 -5.45 -10.97 -21.56
N ILE A 97 -6.73 -10.61 -21.62
CA ILE A 97 -7.46 -9.90 -20.55
C ILE A 97 -8.27 -10.91 -19.75
N VAL A 98 -8.18 -10.86 -18.42
CA VAL A 98 -8.84 -11.84 -17.54
C VAL A 98 -9.76 -11.17 -16.52
N LYS A 99 -10.61 -11.97 -15.89
CA LYS A 99 -11.53 -11.53 -14.84
C LYS A 99 -10.85 -11.28 -13.50
N ASP A 100 -9.80 -12.04 -13.20
CA ASP A 100 -9.14 -12.04 -11.90
C ASP A 100 -7.60 -12.17 -12.04
N PRO A 101 -6.80 -11.44 -11.25
CA PRO A 101 -5.34 -11.53 -11.30
C PRO A 101 -4.80 -12.96 -11.15
N LEU A 102 -5.47 -13.81 -10.36
CA LEU A 102 -5.07 -15.20 -10.12
C LEU A 102 -5.12 -16.07 -11.38
N ALA A 103 -5.88 -15.66 -12.41
CA ALA A 103 -5.90 -16.35 -13.70
C ALA A 103 -4.57 -16.16 -14.46
N ILE A 104 -3.88 -15.03 -14.27
CA ILE A 104 -2.57 -14.79 -14.89
C ILE A 104 -1.47 -15.50 -14.10
N GLY A 105 -1.44 -15.28 -12.79
CA GLY A 105 -0.41 -15.77 -11.89
C GLY A 105 -0.84 -15.72 -10.43
N GLY A 106 -0.29 -16.62 -9.61
CA GLY A 106 -0.59 -16.69 -8.18
C GLY A 106 -0.82 -18.10 -7.66
N THR A 107 -0.94 -19.08 -8.56
CA THR A 107 -0.91 -20.50 -8.22
C THR A 107 0.26 -21.21 -8.92
N GLN A 108 0.72 -22.31 -8.34
CA GLN A 108 1.70 -23.20 -8.98
C GLN A 108 1.04 -24.19 -9.95
N THR A 109 -0.24 -23.99 -10.29
CA THR A 109 -1.04 -24.92 -11.09
C THR A 109 -1.31 -24.37 -12.49
N ASP A 110 -1.82 -25.23 -13.37
CA ASP A 110 -2.36 -24.90 -14.70
C ASP A 110 -3.46 -23.82 -14.71
N LYS A 111 -4.05 -23.51 -13.56
CA LYS A 111 -4.93 -22.34 -13.40
C LYS A 111 -4.24 -21.02 -13.73
N SER A 112 -2.93 -20.89 -13.55
CA SER A 112 -2.22 -19.67 -13.92
C SER A 112 -1.75 -19.76 -15.38
N ILE A 113 -2.20 -18.83 -16.24
CA ILE A 113 -1.86 -18.79 -17.67
C ILE A 113 -0.34 -18.78 -17.88
N ARG A 114 0.41 -18.09 -17.01
CA ARG A 114 1.88 -18.03 -17.09
C ARG A 114 2.61 -19.37 -16.91
N ASN A 115 1.91 -20.39 -16.40
CA ASN A 115 2.46 -21.74 -16.24
C ASN A 115 2.20 -22.62 -17.48
N LEU A 116 1.35 -22.16 -18.41
CA LEU A 116 0.92 -22.92 -19.59
C LEU A 116 1.64 -22.48 -20.86
N ILE A 117 1.90 -21.19 -21.00
CA ILE A 117 2.58 -20.60 -22.16
C ILE A 117 3.54 -19.51 -21.71
N ASP A 118 4.50 -19.18 -22.58
CA ASP A 118 5.36 -18.03 -22.38
C ASP A 118 4.52 -16.74 -22.39
N THR A 119 4.62 -16.00 -21.29
CA THR A 119 3.90 -14.75 -21.08
C THR A 119 4.84 -13.65 -20.62
N TRP A 120 4.48 -12.41 -20.95
CA TRP A 120 5.18 -11.19 -20.56
C TRP A 120 4.27 -10.33 -19.68
N GLU A 121 4.87 -9.52 -18.80
CA GLU A 121 4.15 -8.70 -17.80
C GLU A 121 3.21 -9.54 -16.89
N SER A 122 3.47 -10.85 -16.74
CA SER A 122 2.65 -11.79 -15.95
C SER A 122 3.14 -12.04 -14.52
N ASP A 123 4.16 -11.28 -14.09
CA ASP A 123 4.70 -11.27 -12.72
C ASP A 123 4.60 -9.87 -12.09
N ILE A 124 3.68 -9.05 -12.59
CA ILE A 124 3.35 -7.73 -12.03
C ILE A 124 2.08 -7.89 -11.21
N LYS A 125 2.09 -7.42 -9.95
CA LYS A 125 0.87 -7.45 -9.13
C LYS A 125 -0.18 -6.55 -9.78
N TYR A 126 -1.45 -6.97 -9.75
CA TYR A 126 -2.50 -6.25 -10.47
C TYR A 126 -2.63 -4.78 -10.09
N TYR A 127 -2.55 -4.43 -8.80
CA TYR A 127 -2.62 -3.02 -8.39
C TYR A 127 -1.42 -2.21 -8.93
N GLU A 128 -0.25 -2.81 -9.13
CA GLU A 128 0.92 -2.15 -9.72
C GLU A 128 0.70 -1.93 -11.22
N ASN A 129 0.19 -2.95 -11.92
CA ASN A 129 -0.18 -2.83 -13.33
C ASN A 129 -1.24 -1.73 -13.54
N TYR A 130 -2.22 -1.64 -12.65
CA TYR A 130 -3.21 -0.56 -12.62
C TYR A 130 -2.54 0.83 -12.45
N LEU A 131 -1.60 0.96 -11.51
CA LEU A 131 -0.88 2.21 -11.29
C LEU A 131 -0.05 2.61 -12.52
N TYR A 132 0.63 1.65 -13.17
CA TYR A 132 1.43 1.91 -14.37
C TYR A 132 0.57 2.41 -15.53
N ASP A 133 -0.54 1.73 -15.83
CA ASP A 133 -1.41 2.10 -16.95
C ASP A 133 -2.11 3.44 -16.75
N ASN A 134 -2.37 3.84 -15.50
CA ASN A 134 -2.98 5.11 -15.15
C ASN A 134 -1.95 6.21 -14.80
N LEU A 135 -0.64 5.92 -14.90
CA LEU A 135 0.45 6.84 -14.57
C LEU A 135 0.35 7.43 -13.14
N LEU A 136 -0.08 6.59 -12.19
CA LEU A 136 -0.25 6.95 -10.79
C LEU A 136 1.02 6.64 -10.00
N ILE A 137 1.48 7.61 -9.21
CA ILE A 137 2.71 7.56 -8.44
C ILE A 137 2.35 7.60 -6.96
N VAL A 138 2.70 6.54 -6.23
CA VAL A 138 2.58 6.51 -4.77
C VAL A 138 3.54 7.54 -4.17
N GLY A 139 3.05 8.35 -3.23
CA GLY A 139 3.76 9.46 -2.62
C GLY A 139 3.54 10.81 -3.31
N LYS A 140 2.72 10.88 -4.37
CA LYS A 140 2.36 12.14 -5.06
C LYS A 140 0.98 12.63 -4.62
N TYR A 141 0.77 13.96 -4.67
CA TYR A 141 -0.53 14.57 -4.44
C TYR A 141 -1.41 14.56 -5.69
N TYR A 142 -2.70 14.37 -5.45
CA TYR A 142 -3.74 14.34 -6.44
C TYR A 142 -4.94 15.16 -5.96
N LYS A 143 -5.75 15.58 -6.93
CA LYS A 143 -7.11 16.06 -6.70
C LYS A 143 -8.08 15.09 -7.34
N ILE A 144 -9.22 14.86 -6.70
CA ILE A 144 -10.30 14.07 -7.28
C ILE A 144 -11.44 15.02 -7.62
N GLU A 145 -11.77 15.14 -8.91
CA GLU A 145 -12.88 15.96 -9.41
C GLU A 145 -13.72 15.13 -10.38
N ASN A 146 -15.03 15.09 -10.16
CA ASN A 146 -15.96 14.36 -11.04
C ASN A 146 -15.47 12.94 -11.36
N ASP A 147 -15.06 12.20 -10.33
CA ASP A 147 -14.52 10.84 -10.42
C ASP A 147 -13.23 10.68 -11.23
N LYS A 148 -12.52 11.77 -11.50
CA LYS A 148 -11.22 11.75 -12.17
C LYS A 148 -10.11 12.11 -11.20
N ILE A 149 -9.05 11.32 -11.23
CA ILE A 149 -7.83 11.57 -10.49
C ILE A 149 -6.95 12.50 -11.32
N ILE A 150 -6.65 13.67 -10.79
CA ILE A 150 -5.89 14.72 -11.45
C ILE A 150 -4.57 14.88 -10.68
N PRO A 151 -3.40 14.60 -11.28
CA PRO A 151 -2.11 14.82 -10.63
C PRO A 151 -1.93 16.30 -10.27
N GLN A 152 -1.43 16.56 -9.06
CA GLN A 152 -1.03 17.91 -8.70
C GLN A 152 0.44 18.13 -9.07
N GLU A 153 0.63 19.00 -10.04
CA GLU A 153 1.96 19.50 -10.38
C GLU A 153 2.31 20.63 -9.41
N VAL A 154 3.29 20.37 -8.55
CA VAL A 154 3.96 21.43 -7.79
C VAL A 154 5.07 21.92 -8.70
N GLU A 155 4.82 23.03 -9.40
CA GLU A 155 5.86 23.63 -10.22
C GLU A 155 7.03 24.07 -9.35
N ILE A 156 8.22 23.63 -9.75
CA ILE A 156 9.46 24.10 -9.14
C ILE A 156 9.62 25.61 -9.41
N SER A 157 10.21 26.35 -8.47
CA SER A 157 10.50 27.77 -8.70
C SER A 157 11.40 27.97 -9.91
N ASP A 158 11.29 29.12 -10.58
CA ASP A 158 12.14 29.44 -11.75
C ASP A 158 13.64 29.42 -11.39
N GLU A 159 13.99 29.79 -10.15
CA GLU A 159 15.35 29.70 -9.62
C GLU A 159 15.82 28.23 -9.53
N THR A 160 14.98 27.33 -9.04
CA THR A 160 15.30 25.89 -8.96
C THR A 160 15.42 25.31 -10.38
N ARG A 161 14.52 25.70 -11.28
CA ARG A 161 14.54 25.31 -12.69
C ARG A 161 15.82 25.76 -13.39
N LEU A 162 16.24 27.01 -13.17
CA LEU A 162 17.46 27.57 -13.71
C LEU A 162 18.71 26.89 -13.14
N SER A 163 18.71 26.60 -11.84
CA SER A 163 19.81 25.90 -11.16
C SER A 163 19.99 24.47 -11.68
N LEU A 164 18.90 23.72 -11.83
CA LEU A 164 18.91 22.38 -12.44
C LEU A 164 19.42 22.42 -13.88
N LYS A 165 18.90 23.36 -14.68
CA LYS A 165 19.34 23.61 -16.05
C LYS A 165 20.83 23.87 -16.13
N ASN A 166 21.36 24.76 -15.29
CA ASN A 166 22.79 25.09 -15.25
C ASN A 166 23.64 23.90 -14.79
N LEU A 167 23.20 23.16 -13.77
CA LEU A 167 23.91 21.99 -13.25
C LEU A 167 23.99 20.85 -14.28
N LEU A 168 22.94 20.67 -15.06
CA LEU A 168 22.87 19.64 -16.09
C LEU A 168 23.62 20.06 -17.35
N TRP A 169 23.37 21.25 -17.90
CA TRP A 169 24.06 21.71 -19.12
C TRP A 169 25.54 22.00 -18.89
N GLY A 170 25.94 22.45 -17.70
CA GLY A 170 27.36 22.63 -17.35
C GLY A 170 28.15 21.31 -17.32
N LYS A 171 27.48 20.17 -17.13
CA LYS A 171 28.09 18.82 -17.14
C LYS A 171 27.87 18.04 -18.43
N LEU A 172 26.86 18.39 -19.22
CA LEU A 172 26.48 17.73 -20.47
C LEU A 172 27.09 18.38 -21.72
N GLY A 173 27.89 19.44 -21.57
CA GLY A 173 28.42 20.25 -22.67
C GLY A 173 29.11 19.47 -23.80
N ASP A 174 29.66 18.28 -23.51
CA ASP A 174 30.34 17.41 -24.48
C ASP A 174 29.64 16.07 -24.75
N VAL A 175 28.48 15.80 -24.13
CA VAL A 175 27.76 14.53 -24.32
C VAL A 175 26.67 14.72 -25.36
N SER A 176 26.86 14.11 -26.54
CA SER A 176 25.80 13.97 -27.55
C SER A 176 24.69 13.06 -27.02
N LEU A 177 23.71 13.63 -26.33
CA LEU A 177 22.53 12.90 -25.90
C LEU A 177 21.72 12.44 -27.13
N PRO A 178 21.39 11.14 -27.24
CA PRO A 178 20.60 10.61 -28.36
C PRO A 178 19.23 11.30 -28.52
N ASP A 179 18.56 11.60 -27.39
CA ASP A 179 17.33 12.39 -27.36
C ASP A 179 17.38 13.42 -26.22
N LYS A 180 17.80 14.64 -26.57
CA LYS A 180 17.88 15.75 -25.62
C LYS A 180 16.50 16.16 -25.09
N LYS A 181 15.45 16.06 -25.91
CA LYS A 181 14.11 16.50 -25.53
C LYS A 181 13.52 15.56 -24.48
N GLN A 182 13.59 14.25 -24.72
CA GLN A 182 13.14 13.25 -23.75
C GLN A 182 13.93 13.37 -22.42
N PHE A 183 15.24 13.61 -22.50
CA PHE A 183 16.05 13.85 -21.30
C PHE A 183 15.55 15.07 -20.50
N GLU A 184 15.29 16.20 -21.16
CA GLU A 184 14.80 17.43 -20.52
C GLU A 184 13.39 17.25 -19.91
N GLU A 185 12.51 16.52 -20.59
CA GLU A 185 11.18 16.16 -20.09
C GLU A 185 11.28 15.30 -18.83
N ASN A 186 12.10 14.24 -18.85
CA ASN A 186 12.31 13.36 -17.70
C ASN A 186 12.89 14.14 -16.51
N VAL A 187 13.95 14.92 -16.71
CA VAL A 187 14.52 15.75 -15.64
C VAL A 187 13.47 16.64 -14.99
N SER A 188 12.63 17.28 -15.80
CA SER A 188 11.58 18.19 -15.31
C SER A 188 10.52 17.43 -14.51
N GLN A 189 10.08 16.27 -14.99
CA GLN A 189 9.12 15.41 -14.28
C GLN A 189 9.67 14.96 -12.92
N TRP A 190 10.93 14.50 -12.87
CA TRP A 190 11.58 14.09 -11.64
C TRP A 190 11.78 15.26 -10.68
N ALA A 191 12.16 16.44 -11.17
CA ALA A 191 12.30 17.63 -10.34
C ALA A 191 10.96 18.06 -9.71
N ASN A 192 9.87 18.06 -10.48
CA ASN A 192 8.53 18.33 -9.96
C ASN A 192 8.11 17.31 -8.90
N LEU A 193 8.41 16.03 -9.10
CA LEU A 193 8.10 14.96 -8.15
C LEU A 193 8.89 15.12 -6.85
N LEU A 194 10.20 15.40 -6.93
CA LEU A 194 11.07 15.56 -5.76
C LEU A 194 10.77 16.84 -4.96
N ASN A 195 10.10 17.82 -5.57
CA ASN A 195 9.66 19.05 -4.92
C ASN A 195 8.24 18.99 -4.35
N GLN A 196 7.59 17.83 -4.38
CA GLN A 196 6.32 17.63 -3.68
C GLN A 196 6.53 17.87 -2.16
N PRO A 197 5.57 18.53 -1.48
CA PRO A 197 5.71 18.81 -0.05
C PRO A 197 5.69 17.51 0.76
N ILE A 198 6.58 17.40 1.74
CA ILE A 198 6.61 16.22 2.62
C ILE A 198 5.41 16.30 3.58
N PRO A 199 4.48 15.33 3.56
CA PRO A 199 3.32 15.32 4.45
C PRO A 199 3.75 15.10 5.90
N LYS A 200 3.08 15.79 6.82
CA LYS A 200 3.04 15.34 8.22
C LYS A 200 1.91 14.34 8.36
N ILE A 201 2.24 13.05 8.38
CA ILE A 201 1.22 12.00 8.48
C ILE A 201 0.97 11.64 9.94
N LYS A 202 -0.28 11.79 10.38
CA LYS A 202 -0.74 11.32 11.69
C LYS A 202 -0.50 9.82 11.82
N ARG A 203 0.10 9.36 12.91
CA ARG A 203 0.47 7.95 13.08
C ARG A 203 0.66 7.58 14.55
N ILE A 204 0.58 6.29 14.82
CA ILE A 204 0.80 5.71 16.16
C ILE A 204 1.72 4.49 16.06
N SER A 205 2.60 4.33 17.04
CA SER A 205 3.34 3.08 17.26
C SER A 205 2.62 2.18 18.26
N LEU A 206 2.78 0.87 18.09
CA LEU A 206 2.27 -0.15 19.01
C LEU A 206 3.35 -1.20 19.25
N ASP A 207 3.44 -1.63 20.50
CA ASP A 207 4.29 -2.74 20.96
C ASP A 207 3.55 -3.52 22.06
N ILE A 208 3.71 -4.84 22.11
CA ILE A 208 3.04 -5.69 23.11
C ILE A 208 4.03 -6.49 23.94
N GLU A 209 3.64 -6.73 25.19
CA GLU A 209 4.28 -7.72 26.04
C GLU A 209 3.34 -8.87 26.30
N VAL A 210 3.87 -10.08 26.26
CA VAL A 210 3.12 -11.32 26.39
C VAL A 210 3.79 -12.20 27.43
N ASP A 211 2.97 -12.82 28.27
CA ASP A 211 3.45 -13.83 29.21
C ASP A 211 4.18 -14.97 28.49
N SER A 212 5.33 -15.40 29.02
CA SER A 212 6.18 -16.39 28.37
C SER A 212 6.95 -17.24 29.37
N ASP A 213 7.19 -18.50 28.98
CA ASP A 213 8.10 -19.37 29.72
C ASP A 213 9.55 -18.94 29.40
N VAL A 214 10.45 -19.05 30.37
CA VAL A 214 11.85 -18.60 30.22
C VAL A 214 12.50 -19.23 28.98
N GLY A 215 13.01 -18.38 28.09
CA GLY A 215 13.71 -18.80 26.87
C GLY A 215 12.81 -19.23 25.72
N ARG A 216 11.49 -19.02 25.82
CA ARG A 216 10.52 -19.39 24.76
C ARG A 216 9.73 -18.17 24.29
N ILE A 217 9.84 -17.88 23.00
CA ILE A 217 8.96 -16.90 22.34
C ILE A 217 7.58 -17.57 22.14
N PRO A 218 6.48 -16.95 22.59
CA PRO A 218 5.13 -17.44 22.33
C PRO A 218 4.84 -17.58 20.82
N ASP A 219 3.99 -18.51 20.43
CA ASP A 219 3.56 -18.60 19.03
C ASP A 219 2.43 -17.58 18.76
N PRO A 220 2.61 -16.58 17.87
CA PRO A 220 1.59 -15.57 17.57
C PRO A 220 0.38 -16.11 16.83
N LYS A 221 0.46 -17.31 16.22
CA LYS A 221 -0.70 -18.00 15.64
C LYS A 221 -1.52 -18.70 16.71
N ALA A 222 -0.85 -19.33 17.67
CA ALA A 222 -1.53 -20.03 18.76
C ALA A 222 -2.12 -19.06 19.79
N ALA A 223 -1.41 -17.97 20.10
CA ALA A 223 -1.82 -16.89 21.01
C ALA A 223 -2.36 -17.38 22.38
N GLU A 224 -1.68 -18.37 22.96
CA GLU A 224 -2.14 -19.10 24.15
C GLU A 224 -1.95 -18.31 25.45
N LYS A 225 -0.91 -17.50 25.51
CA LYS A 225 -0.50 -16.75 26.69
C LYS A 225 -1.21 -15.40 26.75
N LYS A 226 -1.27 -14.81 27.94
CA LYS A 226 -1.93 -13.52 28.15
C LYS A 226 -1.06 -12.39 27.60
N VAL A 227 -1.69 -11.41 26.97
CA VAL A 227 -1.05 -10.11 26.74
C VAL A 227 -0.98 -9.40 28.10
N THR A 228 0.22 -9.04 28.53
CA THR A 228 0.47 -8.45 29.86
C THR A 228 0.55 -6.94 29.79
N ALA A 229 1.02 -6.38 28.67
CA ALA A 229 1.02 -4.94 28.44
C ALA A 229 0.89 -4.59 26.96
N ILE A 230 0.42 -3.38 26.68
CA ILE A 230 0.36 -2.79 25.33
C ILE A 230 0.82 -1.34 25.42
N GLY A 231 1.89 -0.99 24.72
CA GLY A 231 2.45 0.37 24.67
C GLY A 231 2.05 1.11 23.40
N PHE A 232 1.88 2.43 23.53
CA PHE A 232 1.56 3.33 22.43
C PHE A 232 2.36 4.64 22.50
N GLU A 233 2.85 5.10 21.36
CA GLU A 233 3.36 6.46 21.19
C GLU A 233 2.90 7.04 19.84
N SER A 234 2.33 8.24 19.82
CA SER A 234 1.79 8.84 18.60
C SER A 234 2.52 10.10 18.15
N SER A 235 2.32 10.46 16.89
CA SER A 235 2.85 11.73 16.33
C SER A 235 2.17 12.98 16.88
N ASP A 236 1.00 12.87 17.51
CA ASP A 236 0.26 13.96 18.15
C ASP A 236 0.47 14.02 19.68
N GLY A 237 1.42 13.23 20.20
CA GLY A 237 1.92 13.34 21.58
C GLY A 237 1.28 12.40 22.60
N LEU A 238 0.40 11.48 22.18
CA LEU A 238 -0.10 10.42 23.05
C LEU A 238 1.05 9.50 23.45
N LYS A 239 1.21 9.28 24.76
CA LYS A 239 2.10 8.27 25.35
C LYS A 239 1.30 7.48 26.37
N GLN A 240 1.00 6.22 26.07
CA GLN A 240 0.08 5.44 26.88
C GLN A 240 0.53 3.98 27.00
N ILE A 241 0.36 3.41 28.19
CA ILE A 241 0.63 2.00 28.45
C ILE A 241 -0.60 1.38 29.11
N PHE A 242 -1.05 0.27 28.55
CA PHE A 242 -2.01 -0.61 29.17
C PHE A 242 -1.30 -1.74 29.88
N VAL A 243 -1.72 -2.03 31.12
CA VAL A 243 -1.11 -3.09 31.95
C VAL A 243 -2.20 -3.98 32.51
N LEU A 244 -2.07 -5.29 32.28
CA LEU A 244 -2.93 -6.30 32.88
C LEU A 244 -2.39 -6.67 34.26
N ARG A 245 -3.20 -6.47 35.30
CA ARG A 245 -2.86 -6.88 36.67
C ARG A 245 -2.74 -8.40 36.76
N GLN A 246 -1.81 -8.85 37.58
CA GLN A 246 -1.61 -10.27 37.88
C GLN A 246 -1.86 -10.50 39.38
N SER A 247 -2.67 -11.52 39.71
CA SER A 247 -2.91 -11.90 41.11
C SER A 247 -1.61 -12.20 41.83
N GLY A 248 -1.47 -11.68 43.06
CA GLY A 248 -0.28 -11.90 43.89
C GLY A 248 0.94 -11.05 43.53
N THR A 249 0.78 -10.05 42.66
CA THR A 249 1.82 -9.03 42.38
C THR A 249 1.44 -7.72 43.03
N ASP A 250 2.33 -7.17 43.87
CA ASP A 250 2.16 -5.87 44.49
C ASP A 250 2.37 -4.73 43.47
N GLU A 251 1.71 -3.60 43.68
CA GLU A 251 1.96 -2.40 42.88
C GLU A 251 3.35 -1.85 43.16
N GLY A 252 4.13 -1.63 42.10
CA GLY A 252 5.42 -0.95 42.17
C GLY A 252 5.29 0.56 42.27
N THR A 253 6.45 1.23 42.34
CA THR A 253 6.51 2.70 42.20
C THR A 253 6.59 3.06 40.72
N ASN A 254 5.81 4.04 40.28
CA ASN A 254 5.87 4.51 38.89
C ASN A 254 7.01 5.54 38.74
N ASP A 255 8.14 5.10 38.18
CA ASP A 255 9.30 5.95 37.88
C ASP A 255 9.28 6.50 36.43
N LEU A 256 8.20 6.25 35.67
CA LEU A 256 8.06 6.77 34.32
C LEU A 256 7.78 8.28 34.33
N SER A 257 8.08 8.92 33.20
CA SER A 257 7.83 10.34 33.00
C SER A 257 6.34 10.68 33.19
N PRO A 258 5.97 11.82 33.82
CA PRO A 258 4.57 12.16 34.11
C PRO A 258 3.66 12.30 32.89
N ASP A 259 4.21 12.50 31.70
CA ASP A 259 3.47 12.56 30.43
C ASP A 259 3.05 11.18 29.90
N ILE A 260 3.53 10.08 30.50
CA ILE A 260 3.15 8.71 30.15
C ILE A 260 1.93 8.30 30.97
N LYS A 261 0.79 8.10 30.30
CA LYS A 261 -0.44 7.63 30.95
C LYS A 261 -0.44 6.12 31.08
N ILE A 262 -0.51 5.61 32.31
CA ILE A 262 -0.68 4.17 32.58
C ILE A 262 -2.15 3.89 32.88
N THR A 263 -2.73 2.88 32.24
CA THR A 263 -4.08 2.39 32.55
C THR A 263 -4.02 0.92 32.93
N PHE A 264 -4.43 0.61 34.16
CA PHE A 264 -4.44 -0.76 34.66
C PHE A 264 -5.79 -1.44 34.39
N TYR A 265 -5.74 -2.69 33.93
CA TYR A 265 -6.88 -3.57 33.76
C TYR A 265 -6.78 -4.72 34.77
N ASP A 266 -7.90 -5.10 35.38
CA ASP A 266 -7.94 -6.28 36.27
C ASP A 266 -7.60 -7.56 35.49
N GLU A 267 -7.09 -8.59 36.16
CA GLU A 267 -6.59 -9.82 35.51
C GLU A 267 -7.63 -10.50 34.59
N GLY A 268 -8.91 -10.42 34.93
CA GLY A 268 -10.02 -10.95 34.13
C GLY A 268 -10.51 -10.03 33.00
N LYS A 269 -9.82 -8.92 32.74
CA LYS A 269 -10.23 -7.86 31.79
C LYS A 269 -9.27 -7.71 30.59
N GLU A 270 -8.48 -8.74 30.28
CA GLU A 270 -7.61 -8.76 29.09
C GLU A 270 -8.38 -8.44 27.80
N LYS A 271 -9.59 -8.97 27.63
CA LYS A 271 -10.47 -8.66 26.49
C LYS A 271 -10.75 -7.17 26.36
N ASN A 272 -11.04 -6.49 27.48
CA ASN A 272 -11.28 -5.05 27.49
C ASN A 272 -10.01 -4.28 27.13
N MET A 273 -8.86 -4.70 27.63
CA MET A 273 -7.56 -4.10 27.31
C MET A 273 -7.26 -4.15 25.81
N ILE A 274 -7.41 -5.33 25.18
CA ILE A 274 -7.18 -5.51 23.73
C ILE A 274 -8.23 -4.73 22.91
N LEU A 275 -9.50 -4.73 23.33
CA LEU A 275 -10.54 -3.97 22.65
C LEU A 275 -10.26 -2.46 22.67
N ASP A 276 -9.82 -1.92 23.82
CA ASP A 276 -9.47 -0.51 23.93
C ASP A 276 -8.20 -0.19 23.13
N ALA A 277 -7.25 -1.13 23.02
CA ALA A 277 -6.09 -1.00 22.14
C ALA A 277 -6.51 -0.83 20.67
N PHE A 278 -7.45 -1.67 20.19
CA PHE A 278 -7.99 -1.53 18.85
C PHE A 278 -8.72 -0.20 18.62
N LYS A 279 -9.47 0.29 19.62
CA LYS A 279 -10.11 1.61 19.52
C LYS A 279 -9.11 2.75 19.42
N ILE A 280 -7.96 2.64 20.09
CA ILE A 280 -6.88 3.64 19.96
C ILE A 280 -6.29 3.56 18.55
N VAL A 281 -5.86 2.38 18.10
CA VAL A 281 -5.24 2.19 16.78
C VAL A 281 -6.15 2.67 15.64
N GLN A 282 -7.46 2.43 15.72
CA GLN A 282 -8.44 2.84 14.72
C GLN A 282 -8.58 4.36 14.54
N GLN A 283 -8.07 5.17 15.49
CA GLN A 283 -8.08 6.63 15.38
C GLN A 283 -6.93 7.19 14.54
N TYR A 284 -6.00 6.34 14.11
CA TYR A 284 -4.81 6.74 13.38
C TYR A 284 -4.81 6.13 11.98
N PRO A 285 -4.45 6.91 10.94
CA PRO A 285 -4.45 6.43 9.56
C PRO A 285 -3.26 5.49 9.28
N LEU A 286 -2.20 5.58 10.08
CA LEU A 286 -1.00 4.73 9.98
C LEU A 286 -0.60 4.17 11.35
N LEU A 287 -0.33 2.87 11.34
CA LEU A 287 0.21 2.11 12.46
C LEU A 287 1.67 1.73 12.17
N ILE A 288 2.55 1.94 13.13
CA ILE A 288 3.96 1.56 13.09
C ILE A 288 4.21 0.50 14.15
N THR A 289 4.96 -0.54 13.80
CA THR A 289 5.38 -1.59 14.73
C THR A 289 6.82 -1.99 14.41
N TYR A 290 7.46 -2.74 15.31
CA TYR A 290 8.72 -3.40 15.03
C TYR A 290 8.49 -4.91 15.07
N ASN A 291 8.65 -5.60 13.93
CA ASN A 291 8.25 -7.01 13.77
C ASN A 291 6.75 -7.29 14.03
N GLY A 292 5.88 -6.28 13.98
CA GLY A 292 4.46 -6.47 14.28
C GLY A 292 3.70 -7.34 13.27
N ASP A 293 4.12 -7.38 12.00
CA ASP A 293 3.58 -8.33 11.01
C ASP A 293 3.91 -9.80 11.37
N GLY A 294 5.06 -10.02 12.02
CA GLY A 294 5.55 -11.33 12.42
C GLY A 294 5.05 -11.78 13.79
N PHE A 295 4.69 -10.84 14.68
CA PHE A 295 4.33 -11.15 16.06
C PHE A 295 3.12 -10.35 16.55
N ASP A 296 3.25 -9.06 16.84
CA ASP A 296 2.28 -8.25 17.60
C ASP A 296 0.87 -8.29 17.02
N LEU A 297 0.73 -8.01 15.72
CA LEU A 297 -0.58 -7.90 15.09
C LEU A 297 -1.26 -9.26 14.94
N PRO A 298 -0.58 -10.33 14.44
CA PRO A 298 -1.15 -11.66 14.49
C PRO A 298 -1.47 -12.13 15.91
N TYR A 299 -0.62 -11.82 16.90
CA TYR A 299 -0.86 -12.21 18.29
C TYR A 299 -2.12 -11.57 18.84
N LEU A 300 -2.26 -10.24 18.72
CA LEU A 300 -3.44 -9.51 19.16
C LEU A 300 -4.71 -9.98 18.45
N TYR A 301 -4.64 -10.20 17.13
CA TYR A 301 -5.77 -10.72 16.34
C TYR A 301 -6.21 -12.10 16.85
N ASN A 302 -5.29 -13.07 16.92
CA ASN A 302 -5.61 -14.43 17.33
C ASN A 302 -5.99 -14.50 18.81
N ARG A 303 -5.41 -13.66 19.67
CA ARG A 303 -5.78 -13.57 21.08
C ARG A 303 -7.19 -13.03 21.25
N ALA A 304 -7.55 -11.98 20.50
CA ALA A 304 -8.89 -11.41 20.54
C ALA A 304 -9.97 -12.42 20.12
N GLU A 305 -9.70 -13.24 19.10
CA GLU A 305 -10.62 -14.31 18.66
C GLU A 305 -10.83 -15.41 19.72
N ARG A 306 -9.87 -15.58 20.64
CA ARG A 306 -9.93 -16.59 21.72
C ARG A 306 -10.69 -16.13 22.98
N LEU A 307 -10.91 -14.83 23.16
CA LEU A 307 -11.47 -14.21 24.39
C LEU A 307 -12.92 -13.76 24.21
#